data_AF-M5BTF1-F1
#
_entry.id   AF-M5BTF1-F1
#
_cell.length_a   1.000
_cell.length_b   1.000
_cell.length_c   1.000
_cell.angle_alpha   90.00
_cell.angle_beta   90.00
_cell.angle_gamma   90.00
#
_symmetry.space_group_name_H-M   'P 1'
#
loop_
_entity.id
_entity.type
_entity.pdbx_description
1 polymer ?
#
loop_
_entity_poly.entity_id
_entity_poly.type
_entity_poly.pdbx_seq_one_letter_code
_entity_poly.pdbx_strand_id
1 'polypeptide(L)'
;MNFAKSYGLVNSNEIPASDVETFTRDNNMGLLKQAIARIPYWAVHKLTKVYVSLSLTEIGQAIKISDPAFVQALIQTMITTGEIYANISPAGIVKFEDAPLQIIDEVEGERLLGLARAQCLKLMELDKQIAKSKPYISAALQERERASEFGSSFMGEEGDYPGALGLKIRGVGGTWEEEMT
;
A
#
# COMPACT_ATOMS: atom_id res chain seq x y z
N MET A 1 10.63 -4.89 -23.31
CA MET A 1 11.25 -4.08 -22.25
C MET A 1 11.81 -4.99 -21.17
N ASN A 2 13.13 -5.20 -21.16
CA ASN A 2 13.82 -6.10 -20.22
C ASN A 2 14.43 -5.37 -19.02
N PHE A 3 14.67 -4.04 -19.11
CA PHE A 3 15.30 -3.24 -18.06
C PHE A 3 14.70 -3.42 -16.65
N ALA A 4 13.37 -3.36 -16.51
CA ALA A 4 12.72 -3.49 -15.20
C ALA A 4 12.92 -4.88 -14.56
N LYS A 5 13.09 -5.93 -15.37
CA LYS A 5 13.34 -7.29 -14.90
C LYS A 5 14.81 -7.50 -14.51
N SER A 6 15.74 -6.73 -15.08
CA SER A 6 17.17 -6.80 -14.75
C SER A 6 17.58 -5.82 -13.65
N TYR A 7 16.74 -4.84 -13.32
CA TYR A 7 17.02 -3.81 -12.32
C TYR A 7 17.32 -4.45 -10.95
N GLY A 8 18.56 -4.27 -10.46
CA GLY A 8 19.00 -4.76 -9.16
C GLY A 8 19.29 -6.27 -9.07
N LEU A 9 19.15 -7.03 -10.16
CA LEU A 9 19.37 -8.49 -10.20
C LEU A 9 20.72 -8.88 -10.78
N VAL A 10 21.23 -8.11 -11.75
CA VAL A 10 22.51 -8.40 -12.41
C VAL A 10 23.29 -7.10 -12.57
N ASN A 11 24.37 -7.03 -11.81
CA ASN A 11 25.62 -6.30 -11.97
C ASN A 11 25.77 -5.33 -13.15
N SER A 12 26.44 -4.23 -12.79
CA SER A 12 27.04 -3.19 -13.61
C SER A 12 26.04 -2.14 -14.08
N ASN A 13 26.43 -0.89 -13.87
CA ASN A 13 25.73 0.35 -14.22
C ASN A 13 25.57 0.54 -15.74
N GLU A 14 25.38 -0.55 -16.47
CA GLU A 14 25.44 -0.62 -17.91
C GLU A 14 24.02 -0.76 -18.46
N ILE A 15 23.69 0.16 -19.35
CA ILE A 15 22.43 0.12 -20.09
C ILE A 15 22.57 -1.01 -21.11
N PRO A 16 21.66 -2.01 -21.14
CA PRO A 16 21.66 -3.00 -22.21
C PRO A 16 21.59 -2.30 -23.57
N ALA A 17 22.48 -2.66 -24.50
CA ALA A 17 22.58 -1.96 -25.80
C ALA A 17 21.24 -1.94 -26.58
N SER A 18 20.42 -2.98 -26.44
CA SER A 18 19.06 -3.06 -27.02
C SER A 18 18.11 -1.97 -26.51
N ASP A 19 18.31 -1.57 -25.26
CA ASP A 19 17.42 -0.67 -24.55
C ASP A 19 17.85 0.79 -24.83
N VAL A 20 19.13 1.05 -25.11
CA VAL A 20 19.65 2.39 -25.47
C VAL A 20 18.92 2.98 -26.67
N GLU A 21 18.73 2.22 -27.74
CA GLU A 21 18.07 2.70 -28.97
C GLU A 21 16.60 3.05 -28.71
N THR A 22 15.92 2.25 -27.89
CA THR A 22 14.52 2.47 -27.52
C THR A 22 14.38 3.71 -26.64
N PHE A 23 15.21 3.85 -25.61
CA PHE A 23 15.19 5.00 -24.71
C PHE A 23 15.70 6.30 -25.36
N THR A 24 16.48 6.19 -26.44
CA THR A 24 16.87 7.35 -27.26
C THR A 24 15.71 7.81 -28.15
N ARG A 25 14.97 6.87 -28.75
CA ARG A 25 13.77 7.17 -29.54
C ARG A 25 12.68 7.84 -28.71
N ASP A 26 12.53 7.40 -27.46
CA ASP A 26 11.48 7.87 -26.54
C ASP A 26 11.88 9.11 -25.72
N ASN A 27 13.08 9.69 -25.94
CA ASN A 27 13.62 10.86 -25.23
C ASN A 27 13.66 10.75 -23.69
N ASN A 28 13.75 9.53 -23.15
CA ASN A 28 13.74 9.24 -21.71
C ASN A 28 15.11 8.73 -21.18
N MET A 29 16.17 8.92 -21.97
CA MET A 29 17.54 8.55 -21.60
C MET A 29 18.03 9.17 -20.28
N GLY A 30 17.61 10.40 -19.95
CA GLY A 30 17.98 11.05 -18.68
C GLY A 30 17.46 10.30 -17.45
N LEU A 31 16.21 9.84 -17.51
CA LEU A 31 15.58 9.08 -16.43
C LEU A 31 16.26 7.73 -16.22
N LEU A 32 16.70 7.10 -17.32
CA LEU A 32 17.45 5.84 -17.25
C LEU A 32 18.79 6.00 -16.53
N LYS A 33 19.53 7.07 -16.83
CA LYS A 33 20.77 7.40 -16.12
C LYS A 33 20.53 7.65 -14.63
N GLN A 34 19.45 8.35 -14.29
CA GLN A 34 19.06 8.56 -12.89
C GLN A 34 18.71 7.24 -12.19
N ALA A 35 17.98 6.35 -12.85
CA ALA A 35 17.66 5.03 -12.31
C ALA A 35 18.93 4.20 -12.05
N ILE A 36 19.88 4.21 -12.98
CA ILE A 36 21.16 3.50 -12.82
C ILE A 36 21.99 4.07 -11.66
N ALA A 37 22.07 5.40 -11.55
CA ALA A 37 22.76 6.04 -10.44
C ALA A 37 22.16 5.67 -9.06
N ARG A 38 20.89 5.26 -9.03
CA ARG A 38 20.17 4.85 -7.82
C ARG A 38 20.32 3.37 -7.45
N ILE A 39 20.89 2.54 -8.31
CA ILE A 39 21.14 1.11 -8.04
C ILE A 39 21.89 0.86 -6.70
N PRO A 40 23.02 1.53 -6.39
CA PRO A 40 23.73 1.28 -5.13
C PRO A 40 22.89 1.66 -3.90
N TYR A 41 22.08 2.71 -3.98
CA TYR A 41 21.16 3.11 -2.91
C TYR A 41 20.09 2.03 -2.66
N TRP A 42 19.53 1.45 -3.72
CA TRP A 42 18.56 0.35 -3.61
C TRP A 42 19.18 -0.89 -2.98
N ALA A 43 20.42 -1.22 -3.35
CA ALA A 43 21.12 -2.37 -2.80
C ALA A 43 21.37 -2.20 -1.29
N VAL A 44 21.79 -1.02 -0.83
CA VAL A 44 21.94 -0.72 0.60
C VAL A 44 20.59 -0.80 1.33
N HIS A 45 19.54 -0.23 0.76
CA HIS A 45 18.19 -0.30 1.35
C HIS A 45 17.63 -1.73 1.42
N LYS A 46 18.11 -2.65 0.57
CA LYS A 46 17.77 -4.08 0.68
C LYS A 46 18.48 -4.74 1.86
N LEU A 47 19.72 -4.35 2.16
CA LEU A 47 20.49 -4.90 3.27
C LEU A 47 19.88 -4.53 4.63
N THR A 48 19.31 -3.34 4.76
CA THR A 48 18.65 -2.90 6.01
C THR A 48 17.46 -3.77 6.42
N LYS A 49 16.83 -4.47 5.47
CA LYS A 49 15.68 -5.36 5.74
C LYS A 49 16.08 -6.71 6.34
N VAL A 50 17.32 -7.12 6.15
CA VAL A 50 17.81 -8.46 6.53
C VAL A 50 18.82 -8.38 7.66
N TYR A 51 19.60 -7.31 7.72
CA TYR A 51 20.70 -7.16 8.66
C TYR A 51 20.45 -5.98 9.61
N VAL A 52 20.69 -6.21 10.90
CA VAL A 52 20.71 -5.16 11.94
C VAL A 52 22.10 -4.51 12.03
N SER A 53 23.16 -5.26 11.79
CA SER A 53 24.53 -4.77 11.81
C SER A 53 25.35 -5.45 10.73
N LEU A 54 26.14 -4.67 9.99
CA LEU A 54 26.95 -5.16 8.88
C LEU A 54 28.24 -4.35 8.77
N SER A 55 29.35 -4.97 8.40
CA SER A 55 30.61 -4.26 8.21
C SER A 55 30.65 -3.51 6.87
N LEU A 56 31.41 -2.42 6.79
CA LEU A 56 31.57 -1.65 5.53
C LEU A 56 32.15 -2.51 4.39
N THR A 57 32.98 -3.50 4.71
CA THR A 57 33.56 -4.43 3.72
C THR A 57 32.53 -5.38 3.15
N GLU A 58 31.66 -5.97 3.98
CA GLU A 58 30.55 -6.82 3.54
C GLU A 58 29.52 -6.03 2.73
N ILE A 59 29.24 -4.78 3.13
CA ILE A 59 28.39 -3.87 2.34
C ILE A 59 29.03 -3.62 0.97
N GLY A 60 30.33 -3.31 0.93
CA GLY A 60 31.09 -3.13 -0.31
C GLY A 60 31.03 -4.34 -1.24
N GLN A 61 31.16 -5.55 -0.68
CA GLN A 61 31.03 -6.80 -1.44
C GLN A 61 29.61 -7.00 -1.99
N ALA A 62 28.58 -6.71 -1.20
CA ALA A 62 27.18 -6.85 -1.62
C ALA A 62 26.82 -5.85 -2.74
N ILE A 63 27.35 -4.63 -2.70
CA ILE A 63 27.11 -3.59 -3.72
C ILE A 63 28.15 -3.60 -4.84
N LYS A 64 29.15 -4.48 -4.77
CA LYS A 64 30.27 -4.62 -5.72
C LYS A 64 31.08 -3.35 -5.93
N ILE A 65 31.16 -2.52 -4.89
CA ILE A 65 32.04 -1.35 -4.85
C ILE A 65 33.24 -1.73 -4.00
N SER A 66 34.41 -1.77 -4.62
CA SER A 66 35.65 -2.21 -3.95
C SER A 66 36.24 -1.15 -3.02
N ASP A 67 35.84 0.13 -3.16
CA ASP A 67 36.35 1.22 -2.34
C ASP A 67 35.49 1.43 -1.08
N PRO A 68 36.00 1.11 0.12
CA PRO A 68 35.26 1.30 1.37
C PRO A 68 35.01 2.79 1.68
N ALA A 69 35.86 3.71 1.21
CA ALA A 69 35.67 5.14 1.45
C ALA A 69 34.43 5.67 0.70
N PHE A 70 34.25 5.23 -0.55
CA PHE A 70 33.05 5.52 -1.31
C PHE A 70 31.79 4.95 -0.66
N VAL A 71 31.84 3.71 -0.15
CA VAL A 71 30.72 3.07 0.57
C VAL A 71 30.32 3.91 1.80
N GLN A 72 31.30 4.37 2.57
CA GLN A 72 31.05 5.21 3.74
C GLN A 72 30.40 6.54 3.35
N ALA A 73 30.89 7.22 2.31
CA ALA A 73 30.32 8.46 1.81
C ALA A 73 28.87 8.28 1.30
N LEU A 74 28.61 7.16 0.61
CA LEU A 74 27.28 6.79 0.15
C LEU A 74 26.31 6.63 1.33
N ILE A 75 26.69 5.85 2.35
CA ILE A 75 25.87 5.62 3.55
C ILE A 75 25.63 6.93 4.30
N GLN A 76 26.67 7.76 4.46
CA GLN A 76 26.54 9.07 5.09
C GLN A 76 25.55 9.98 4.34
N THR A 77 25.58 9.94 3.01
CA THR A 77 24.61 10.66 2.17
C THR A 77 23.20 10.13 2.41
N MET A 78 23.01 8.80 2.46
CA MET A 78 21.70 8.18 2.72
C MET A 78 21.15 8.51 4.12
N ILE A 79 22.02 8.61 5.13
CA ILE A 79 21.63 9.06 6.48
C ILE A 79 21.21 10.54 6.44
N THR A 80 21.98 11.39 5.74
CA THR A 80 21.71 12.83 5.64
C THR A 80 20.42 13.13 4.88
N THR A 81 20.10 12.34 3.84
CA THR A 81 18.84 12.46 3.10
C THR A 81 17.64 11.84 3.82
N GLY A 82 17.86 11.13 4.95
CA GLY A 82 16.81 10.46 5.70
C GLY A 82 16.27 9.19 5.03
N GLU A 83 17.02 8.60 4.10
CA GLU A 83 16.64 7.36 3.42
C GLU A 83 16.84 6.12 4.28
N ILE A 84 17.84 6.17 5.17
CA ILE A 84 18.13 5.11 6.15
C ILE A 84 18.43 5.73 7.52
N TYR A 85 18.05 5.02 8.57
CA TYR A 85 18.45 5.32 9.93
C TYR A 85 19.56 4.34 10.31
N ALA A 86 20.78 4.85 10.44
CA ALA A 86 21.93 4.02 10.73
C ALA A 86 23.01 4.81 11.47
N ASN A 87 23.76 4.10 12.32
CA ASN A 87 24.91 4.65 13.03
C ASN A 87 26.20 3.93 12.59
N ILE A 88 27.23 4.71 12.27
CA ILE A 88 28.54 4.19 11.86
C ILE A 88 29.46 4.17 13.09
N SER A 89 29.85 2.98 13.52
CA SER A 89 30.85 2.80 14.58
C SER A 89 32.26 3.11 14.05
N PRO A 90 33.18 3.66 14.88
CA PRO A 90 34.59 3.84 14.50
C PRO A 90 35.32 2.52 14.16
N ALA A 91 34.76 1.37 14.54
CA ALA A 91 35.25 0.05 14.13
C ALA A 91 34.88 -0.35 12.69
N GLY A 92 34.18 0.51 11.94
CA GLY A 92 33.77 0.24 10.55
C GLY A 92 32.52 -0.66 10.42
N ILE A 93 31.72 -0.76 11.49
CA ILE A 93 30.45 -1.49 11.51
C ILE A 93 29.31 -0.49 11.45
N VAL A 94 28.37 -0.73 10.53
CA VAL A 94 27.14 0.04 10.36
C VAL A 94 26.01 -0.68 11.07
N LYS A 95 25.41 -0.01 12.06
CA LYS A 95 24.22 -0.49 12.75
C LYS A 95 23.00 0.17 12.11
N PHE A 96 22.10 -0.62 11.57
CA PHE A 96 20.83 -0.15 11.04
C PHE A 96 19.81 -0.08 12.18
N GLU A 97 19.12 1.04 12.27
CA GLU A 97 18.04 1.30 13.21
C GLU A 97 16.73 1.44 12.43
N ASP A 98 15.61 1.10 13.07
CA ASP A 98 14.31 1.38 12.49
C ASP A 98 14.03 2.89 12.51
N ALA A 99 13.21 3.34 11.56
CA ALA A 99 12.76 4.71 11.56
C ALA A 99 12.13 5.06 12.91
N PRO A 100 12.49 6.22 13.51
CA PRO A 100 11.86 6.63 14.75
C PRO A 100 10.35 6.68 14.51
N LEU A 101 9.59 6.16 15.48
CA LEU A 101 8.14 6.29 15.46
C LEU A 101 7.84 7.78 15.28
N GLN A 102 7.20 8.13 14.17
CA GLN A 102 6.79 9.50 13.92
C GLN A 102 5.73 9.81 14.97
N ILE A 103 6.16 10.50 16.03
CA ILE A 103 5.24 11.10 16.98
C ILE A 103 4.55 12.19 16.16
N ILE A 104 3.30 11.93 15.79
CA ILE A 104 2.52 12.82 14.96
C ILE A 104 2.26 14.07 15.80
N ASP A 105 2.90 15.17 15.46
CA ASP A 105 2.58 16.48 16.04
C ASP A 105 1.10 16.79 15.78
N GLU A 106 0.46 17.52 16.71
CA GLU A 106 -0.97 17.82 16.67
C GLU A 106 -1.42 18.39 15.31
N VAL A 107 -0.61 19.29 14.73
CA VAL A 107 -0.86 19.91 13.42
C VAL A 107 -0.82 18.90 12.26
N GLU A 108 0.12 17.96 12.29
CA GLU A 108 0.24 16.92 11.27
C GLU A 108 -0.88 15.89 11.40
N GLY A 109 -1.33 15.63 12.64
CA GLY A 109 -2.49 14.82 12.95
C GLY A 109 -3.77 15.39 12.37
N GLU A 110 -4.00 16.70 12.56
CA GLU A 110 -5.14 17.40 11.96
C GLU A 110 -5.09 17.36 10.43
N ARG A 111 -3.91 17.57 9.83
CA ARG A 111 -3.74 17.48 8.37
C ARG A 111 -4.09 16.08 7.84
N LEU A 112 -3.61 15.04 8.52
CA LEU A 112 -3.87 13.65 8.15
C LEU A 112 -5.36 13.30 8.27
N LEU A 113 -6.01 13.73 9.37
CA LEU A 113 -7.45 13.56 9.56
C LEU A 113 -8.26 14.31 8.49
N GLY A 114 -7.84 15.52 8.11
CA GLY A 114 -8.44 16.28 7.01
C GLY A 114 -8.36 15.54 5.67
N LEU A 115 -7.20 14.94 5.36
CA LEU A 115 -7.02 14.13 4.18
C LEU A 115 -7.90 12.87 4.20
N ALA A 116 -7.93 12.15 5.33
CA ALA A 116 -8.77 10.98 5.50
C ALA A 116 -10.26 11.32 5.30
N ARG A 117 -10.73 12.45 5.86
CA ARG A 117 -12.08 12.94 5.64
C ARG A 117 -12.36 13.23 4.16
N ALA A 118 -11.44 13.88 3.45
CA ALA A 118 -11.60 14.16 2.02
C ALA A 118 -11.68 12.86 1.19
N GLN A 119 -10.91 11.85 1.55
CA GLN A 119 -10.99 10.52 0.93
C GLN A 119 -12.33 9.83 1.21
N CYS A 120 -12.84 9.88 2.46
CA CYS A 120 -14.15 9.33 2.80
C CYS A 120 -15.28 9.98 1.99
N LEU A 121 -15.27 11.31 1.83
CA LEU A 121 -16.26 12.01 1.01
C LEU A 121 -16.19 11.58 -0.46
N LYS A 122 -14.98 11.39 -0.99
CA LYS A 122 -14.79 10.90 -2.35
C LYS A 122 -15.30 9.46 -2.51
N LEU A 123 -15.07 8.60 -1.52
CA LEU A 123 -15.60 7.24 -1.50
C LEU A 123 -17.14 7.24 -1.46
N MET A 124 -17.76 8.12 -0.68
CA MET A 124 -19.23 8.25 -0.65
C MET A 124 -19.81 8.67 -2.00
N GLU A 125 -19.14 9.57 -2.72
CA GLU A 125 -19.59 9.96 -4.07
C GLU A 125 -19.43 8.82 -5.07
N LEU A 126 -18.32 8.07 -5.02
CA LEU A 126 -18.15 6.88 -5.85
C LEU A 126 -19.18 5.80 -5.53
N ASP A 127 -19.51 5.59 -4.26
CA ASP A 127 -20.55 4.64 -3.83
C ASP A 127 -21.92 5.05 -4.39
N LYS A 128 -22.26 6.34 -4.33
CA LYS A 128 -23.47 6.88 -4.96
C LYS A 128 -23.49 6.69 -6.48
N GLN A 129 -22.35 6.77 -7.15
CA GLN A 129 -22.25 6.52 -8.59
C GLN A 129 -22.40 5.03 -8.92
N ILE A 130 -21.82 4.15 -8.10
CA ILE A 130 -21.98 2.69 -8.23
C ILE A 130 -23.44 2.30 -8.00
N ALA A 131 -24.12 2.86 -7.00
CA ALA A 131 -25.53 2.61 -6.72
C ALA A 131 -26.45 2.97 -7.90
N LYS A 132 -26.08 3.96 -8.71
CA LYS A 132 -26.81 4.37 -9.92
C LYS A 132 -26.42 3.57 -11.16
N SER A 133 -25.33 2.81 -11.10
CA SER A 133 -24.82 2.08 -12.26
C SER A 133 -25.77 0.93 -12.63
N LYS A 134 -26.01 0.78 -13.94
CA LYS A 134 -26.84 -0.31 -14.50
C LYS A 134 -26.45 -1.71 -13.99
N PRO A 135 -25.16 -2.12 -13.95
CA PRO A 135 -24.80 -3.46 -13.49
C PRO A 135 -25.15 -3.69 -12.01
N TYR A 136 -25.04 -2.65 -11.17
CA TYR A 136 -25.41 -2.74 -9.76
C TYR A 136 -26.93 -2.87 -9.58
N ILE A 137 -27.71 -2.08 -10.31
CA ILE A 137 -29.17 -2.16 -10.26
C ILE A 137 -29.67 -3.52 -10.77
N SER A 138 -29.09 -4.06 -11.85
CA SER A 138 -29.47 -5.38 -12.35
C SER A 138 -29.10 -6.50 -11.37
N ALA A 139 -27.92 -6.42 -10.74
CA ALA A 139 -27.51 -7.40 -9.73
C ALA A 139 -28.39 -7.33 -8.48
N ALA A 140 -28.72 -6.12 -8.00
CA ALA A 140 -29.60 -5.92 -6.85
C ALA A 140 -31.04 -6.39 -7.13
N LEU A 141 -31.55 -6.19 -8.34
CA LEU A 141 -32.86 -6.72 -8.75
C LEU A 141 -32.85 -8.24 -8.84
N GLN A 142 -31.81 -8.83 -9.42
CA GLN A 142 -31.68 -10.29 -9.52
C GLN A 142 -31.56 -10.95 -8.14
N GLU A 143 -30.84 -10.32 -7.20
CA GLU A 143 -30.74 -10.79 -5.82
C GLU A 143 -32.09 -10.70 -5.09
N ARG A 144 -32.84 -9.61 -5.29
CA ARG A 144 -34.20 -9.46 -4.76
C ARG A 144 -35.16 -10.49 -5.34
N GLU A 145 -35.04 -10.81 -6.62
CA GLU A 145 -35.86 -11.83 -7.29
C GLU A 145 -35.56 -13.22 -6.71
N ARG A 146 -34.27 -13.58 -6.54
CA ARG A 146 -33.89 -14.83 -5.85
C ARG A 146 -34.38 -14.90 -4.41
N ALA A 147 -34.29 -13.80 -3.66
CA ALA A 147 -34.78 -13.73 -2.28
C ALA A 147 -36.32 -13.87 -2.23
N SER A 148 -37.03 -13.33 -3.22
CA SER A 148 -38.47 -13.48 -3.37
C SER A 148 -38.87 -14.90 -3.77
N GLU A 149 -38.12 -15.56 -4.65
CA GLU A 149 -38.33 -16.97 -4.99
C GLU A 149 -38.10 -17.88 -3.79
N PHE A 150 -37.06 -17.62 -2.99
CA PHE A 150 -36.78 -18.36 -1.76
C PHE A 150 -37.83 -18.10 -0.66
N GLY A 151 -38.32 -16.86 -0.53
CA GLY A 151 -39.40 -16.50 0.41
C GLY A 151 -40.77 -17.04 -0.02
N SER A 152 -41.02 -17.14 -1.33
CA SER A 152 -42.27 -17.70 -1.90
C SER A 152 -42.30 -19.23 -1.82
N SER A 153 -41.13 -19.88 -1.80
CA SER A 153 -41.01 -21.32 -1.56
C SER A 153 -41.11 -21.70 -0.08
N PHE A 154 -41.00 -20.75 0.85
CA PHE A 154 -41.04 -20.99 2.31
C PHE A 154 -42.38 -20.62 2.97
N MET A 155 -43.28 -19.91 2.27
CA MET A 155 -44.65 -19.61 2.73
C MET A 155 -45.72 -20.60 2.19
N GLY A 156 -45.30 -21.80 1.78
CA GLY A 156 -46.18 -22.85 1.25
C GLY A 156 -46.53 -23.98 2.23
N GLU A 157 -45.89 -24.05 3.40
CA GLU A 157 -46.19 -25.07 4.39
C GLU A 157 -46.22 -24.44 5.79
N GLU A 158 -47.40 -24.47 6.40
CA GLU A 158 -47.67 -24.13 7.79
C GLU A 158 -46.88 -25.09 8.68
N GLY A 159 -45.64 -24.70 9.01
CA GLY A 159 -44.76 -25.42 9.90
C GLY A 159 -44.05 -24.44 10.82
N ASP A 160 -44.41 -24.46 12.10
CA ASP A 160 -43.71 -23.77 13.19
C ASP A 160 -42.20 -24.08 13.12
N TYR A 161 -41.38 -23.06 12.82
CA TYR A 161 -39.93 -23.15 13.02
C TYR A 161 -39.34 -21.89 13.65
N PRO A 162 -38.57 -22.02 14.76
CA PRO A 162 -37.94 -20.91 15.44
C PRO A 162 -36.60 -20.60 14.77
N GLY A 163 -36.45 -19.43 14.16
CA GLY A 163 -35.14 -19.06 13.60
C GLY A 163 -35.08 -17.85 12.67
N ALA A 164 -36.21 -17.24 12.29
CA ALA A 164 -36.17 -16.01 11.52
C ALA A 164 -35.71 -14.85 12.42
N LEU A 165 -34.46 -14.39 12.23
CA LEU A 165 -33.94 -13.13 12.77
C LEU A 165 -34.84 -11.99 12.30
N GLY A 166 -35.81 -11.66 13.15
CA GLY A 166 -36.82 -10.65 12.92
C GLY A 166 -36.22 -9.26 12.85
N LEU A 167 -35.82 -8.83 11.65
CA LEU A 167 -35.81 -7.41 11.32
C LEU A 167 -37.26 -6.99 11.00
N LYS A 168 -38.03 -6.71 12.06
CA LYS A 168 -39.27 -5.94 11.90
C LYS A 168 -38.88 -4.52 11.50
N ILE A 169 -39.10 -4.20 10.22
CA ILE A 169 -39.20 -2.81 9.78
C ILE A 169 -40.34 -2.18 10.57
N ARG A 170 -40.00 -1.26 11.47
CA ARG A 170 -40.94 -0.53 12.34
C ARG A 170 -41.83 0.36 11.47
N GLY A 171 -42.95 -0.21 11.02
CA GLY A 171 -44.07 0.52 10.46
C GLY A 171 -44.79 1.32 11.54
N VAL A 172 -45.05 2.58 11.21
CA VAL A 172 -45.79 3.59 11.97
C VAL A 172 -47.22 3.12 12.27
N GLY A 173 -47.67 3.25 13.53
CA GLY A 173 -49.08 3.19 13.91
C GLY A 173 -49.38 2.24 15.07
N GLY A 174 -49.88 2.78 16.19
CA GLY A 174 -50.46 1.98 17.28
C GLY A 174 -50.27 2.62 18.65
N THR A 175 -51.35 3.18 19.17
CA THR A 175 -51.54 3.88 20.44
C THR A 175 -51.26 2.99 21.66
N TRP A 176 -50.61 3.55 22.68
CA TRP A 176 -50.46 2.91 23.99
C TRP A 176 -51.75 3.17 24.79
N GLU A 177 -52.56 2.14 25.01
CA GLU A 177 -53.50 2.12 26.13
C GLU A 177 -52.99 1.14 27.19
N GLU A 178 -52.97 1.69 28.39
CA GLU A 178 -52.52 1.17 29.66
C GLU A 178 -53.73 0.52 30.32
N GLU A 179 -53.69 -0.78 30.63
CA GLU A 179 -54.59 -1.35 31.63
C GLU A 179 -53.82 -2.22 32.62
N MET A 180 -53.89 -1.74 33.87
CA MET A 180 -53.57 -2.47 35.08
C MET A 180 -54.51 -3.65 35.25
N THR A 181 -53.99 -4.76 35.77
CA THR A 181 -54.65 -5.57 36.82
C THR A 181 -53.61 -6.40 37.55
#